data_AF-A0A383BCE2-F1
#
_entry.id   AF-A0A383BCE2-F1
#
_cell.length_a   1.000
_cell.length_b   1.000
_cell.length_c   1.000
_cell.angle_alpha   90.00
_cell.angle_beta   90.00
_cell.angle_gamma   90.00
#
_symmetry.space_group_name_H-M   'P 1'
#
loop_
_entity.id
_entity.type
_entity.pdbx_description
1 polymer ?
#
loop_
_entity_poly.entity_id
_entity_poly.type
_entity_poly.pdbx_seq_one_letter_code
_entity_poly.pdbx_strand_id
1 'polypeptide(L)'
;MPIQKRHSTNYTGVHFIEGTSLDGKRSEKIYLIRYRKEGKAVEEKAGRQFKDNMTPAKASRMRAMRIEGKSETNTEKRAKQKTEKEASINRPILNLLFKKYLEYKGDSLKGIRTDKSRFANHLEGTLGKLTPQEIDSFSVMRLKKSIDQNHTPGSTRNVLELLR
;
A
#
# COMPACT_ATOMS: atom_id res chain seq x y z
N MET A 1 7.82 -23.63 -13.14
CA MET A 1 8.51 -22.51 -13.83
C MET A 1 9.65 -23.10 -14.66
N PRO A 2 9.91 -22.61 -15.88
CA PRO A 2 11.04 -23.06 -16.68
C PRO A 2 12.34 -22.95 -15.88
N ILE A 3 13.24 -23.93 -16.02
CA ILE A 3 14.55 -23.91 -15.36
C ILE A 3 15.36 -22.78 -15.98
N GLN A 4 15.38 -21.62 -15.33
CA GLN A 4 16.22 -20.50 -15.75
C GLN A 4 17.66 -20.76 -15.30
N LYS A 5 18.61 -20.58 -16.22
CA LYS A 5 20.04 -20.75 -15.94
C LYS A 5 20.49 -19.71 -14.92
N ARG A 6 21.12 -20.19 -13.85
CA ARG A 6 21.66 -19.35 -12.77
C ARG A 6 23.13 -19.09 -13.04
N HIS A 7 23.54 -17.85 -12.86
CA HIS A 7 24.92 -17.41 -12.99
C HIS A 7 25.44 -17.01 -11.60
N SER A 8 26.62 -17.51 -11.24
CA SER A 8 27.30 -17.11 -10.01
C SER A 8 27.87 -15.70 -10.12
N THR A 9 28.06 -15.08 -8.97
CA THR A 9 28.82 -13.83 -8.84
C THR A 9 30.01 -14.07 -7.92
N ASN A 10 30.89 -13.07 -7.79
CA ASN A 10 32.03 -13.12 -6.86
C ASN A 10 31.61 -13.10 -5.38
N TYR A 11 30.32 -12.93 -5.08
CA TYR A 11 29.78 -12.90 -3.71
C TYR A 11 29.06 -14.22 -3.39
N THR A 12 29.46 -14.85 -2.27
CA THR A 12 28.90 -16.13 -1.84
C THR A 12 27.40 -16.03 -1.56
N GLY A 13 26.64 -16.96 -2.15
CA GLY A 13 25.19 -17.00 -2.02
C GLY A 13 24.46 -15.88 -2.78
N VAL A 14 25.15 -15.17 -3.68
CA VAL A 14 24.53 -14.22 -4.62
C VAL A 14 24.65 -14.76 -6.04
N HIS A 15 23.51 -14.95 -6.67
CA HIS A 15 23.39 -15.41 -8.05
C HIS A 15 22.57 -14.42 -8.86
N PHE A 16 22.61 -14.51 -10.19
CA PHE A 16 21.64 -13.82 -11.03
C PHE A 16 21.05 -14.78 -12.07
N ILE A 17 19.85 -14.44 -12.49
CA ILE A 17 19.19 -15.01 -13.68
C ILE A 17 19.02 -13.89 -14.69
N GLU A 18 19.03 -14.26 -15.97
CA GLU A 18 18.65 -13.33 -17.02
C GLU A 18 17.13 -13.32 -17.16
N GLY A 19 16.55 -12.12 -17.06
CA GLY A 19 15.14 -11.89 -17.31
C GLY A 19 14.97 -10.79 -18.36
N THR A 20 13.73 -10.55 -18.75
CA THR A 20 13.37 -9.39 -19.55
C THR A 20 12.99 -8.22 -18.65
N SER A 21 13.35 -7.01 -19.08
CA SER A 21 12.86 -5.75 -18.50
C SER A 21 11.33 -5.72 -18.50
N LEU A 22 10.73 -4.84 -17.67
CA LEU A 22 9.28 -4.66 -17.62
C LEU A 22 8.69 -4.27 -18.98
N ASP A 23 9.44 -3.53 -19.79
CA ASP A 23 9.03 -3.12 -21.15
C ASP A 23 9.26 -4.22 -22.20
N GLY A 24 9.80 -5.38 -21.82
CA GLY A 24 10.11 -6.52 -22.70
C GLY A 24 11.28 -6.32 -23.67
N LYS A 25 11.77 -5.08 -23.83
CA LYS A 25 12.75 -4.70 -24.88
C LYS A 25 14.21 -4.99 -24.56
N ARG A 26 14.58 -5.24 -23.30
CA ARG A 26 15.98 -5.39 -22.87
C ARG A 26 16.14 -6.58 -21.93
N SER A 27 17.27 -7.26 -22.02
CA SER A 27 17.68 -8.23 -21.00
C SER A 27 18.09 -7.50 -19.73
N GLU A 28 17.75 -8.07 -18.58
CA GLU A 28 18.02 -7.51 -17.27
C GLU A 28 18.41 -8.63 -16.31
N LYS A 29 19.46 -8.41 -15.51
CA LYS A 29 19.86 -9.35 -14.47
C LYS A 29 18.95 -9.20 -13.26
N ILE A 30 18.38 -10.31 -12.81
CA ILE A 30 17.62 -10.39 -11.56
C ILE A 30 18.50 -11.10 -10.55
N TYR A 31 18.89 -10.40 -9.49
CA TYR A 31 19.75 -10.95 -8.45
C TYR A 31 18.94 -11.76 -7.45
N LEU A 32 19.44 -12.94 -7.11
CA LEU A 32 18.93 -13.82 -6.06
C LEU A 32 19.94 -13.91 -4.94
N ILE A 33 19.44 -13.93 -3.71
CA ILE A 33 20.24 -14.15 -2.50
C ILE A 33 19.79 -15.44 -1.84
N ARG A 34 20.76 -16.24 -1.41
CA ARG A 34 20.55 -17.49 -0.68
C ARG A 34 21.25 -17.43 0.67
N TYR A 35 20.49 -17.60 1.74
CA TYR A 35 20.99 -17.52 3.11
C TYR A 35 20.25 -18.48 4.04
N ARG A 36 20.66 -18.55 5.31
CA ARG A 36 19.94 -19.25 6.36
C ARG A 36 19.41 -18.23 7.36
N LYS A 37 18.13 -18.36 7.74
CA LYS A 37 17.49 -17.61 8.82
C LYS A 37 16.77 -18.65 9.68
N GLU A 38 17.03 -18.66 10.99
CA GLU A 38 16.43 -19.61 11.94
C GLU A 38 16.59 -21.08 11.49
N GLY A 39 17.79 -21.45 11.02
CA GLY A 39 18.10 -22.81 10.55
C GLY A 39 17.52 -23.19 9.19
N LYS A 40 16.57 -22.40 8.63
CA LYS A 40 15.94 -22.67 7.34
C LYS A 40 16.71 -22.00 6.20
N ALA A 41 16.92 -22.73 5.10
CA ALA A 41 17.49 -22.18 3.88
C ALA A 41 16.43 -21.34 3.15
N VAL A 42 16.73 -20.06 2.93
CA VAL A 42 15.86 -19.12 2.22
C VAL A 42 16.55 -18.68 0.94
N GLU A 43 15.82 -18.71 -0.16
CA GLU A 43 16.23 -18.14 -1.44
C GLU A 43 15.19 -17.13 -1.88
N GLU A 44 15.61 -15.89 -2.16
CA GLU A 44 14.69 -14.84 -2.58
C GLU A 44 15.34 -13.86 -3.56
N LYS A 45 14.49 -13.16 -4.32
CA LYS A 45 14.93 -12.12 -5.24
C LYS A 45 15.34 -10.88 -4.45
N ALA A 46 16.58 -10.43 -4.64
CA ALA A 46 17.13 -9.21 -4.08
C ALA A 46 16.63 -7.97 -4.84
N GLY A 47 16.58 -8.05 -6.17
CA GLY A 47 16.10 -6.98 -7.04
C GLY A 47 16.62 -7.12 -8.47
N ARG A 48 16.20 -6.18 -9.32
CA ARG A 48 16.56 -6.13 -10.74
C ARG A 48 17.66 -5.09 -11.00
N GLN A 49 18.53 -5.37 -11.95
CA GLN A 49 19.73 -4.57 -12.23
C GLN A 49 19.41 -3.10 -12.52
N PHE A 50 18.45 -2.80 -13.40
CA PHE A 50 18.17 -1.42 -13.83
C PHE A 50 17.08 -0.81 -12.96
N LYS A 51 15.96 -1.52 -12.74
CA LYS A 51 14.83 -0.97 -11.96
C LYS A 51 15.24 -0.58 -10.53
N ASP A 52 16.01 -1.44 -9.86
CA ASP A 52 16.37 -1.25 -8.46
C ASP A 52 17.83 -0.77 -8.31
N ASN A 53 18.51 -0.45 -9.42
CA ASN A 53 19.95 -0.18 -9.48
C ASN A 53 20.75 -1.26 -8.71
N MET A 54 20.39 -2.52 -8.95
CA MET A 54 20.87 -3.66 -8.18
C MET A 54 22.22 -4.13 -8.69
N THR A 55 23.14 -4.38 -7.76
CA THR A 55 24.48 -4.91 -8.04
C THR A 55 24.75 -6.13 -7.16
N PRO A 56 25.72 -7.00 -7.53
CA PRO A 56 26.10 -8.13 -6.70
C PRO A 56 26.50 -7.71 -5.28
N ALA A 57 27.20 -6.57 -5.15
CA ALA A 57 27.62 -6.02 -3.86
C ALA A 57 26.42 -5.58 -3.00
N LYS A 58 25.45 -4.87 -3.58
CA LYS A 58 24.20 -4.48 -2.87
C LYS A 58 23.40 -5.71 -2.44
N ALA A 59 23.28 -6.71 -3.32
CA ALA A 59 22.63 -7.97 -3.00
C ALA A 59 23.32 -8.71 -1.84
N SER A 60 24.66 -8.73 -1.81
CA SER A 60 25.43 -9.29 -0.72
C SER A 60 25.18 -8.56 0.62
N ARG A 61 25.14 -7.23 0.61
CA ARG A 61 24.79 -6.44 1.81
C ARG A 61 23.38 -6.76 2.30
N MET A 62 22.39 -6.85 1.40
CA MET A 62 21.04 -7.26 1.79
C MET A 62 21.03 -8.65 2.39
N ARG A 63 21.76 -9.60 1.79
CA ARG A 63 21.91 -10.95 2.33
C ARG A 63 22.44 -10.93 3.77
N ALA A 64 23.46 -10.13 4.07
CA ALA A 64 23.99 -9.97 5.42
C ALA A 64 22.92 -9.42 6.39
N MET A 65 22.18 -8.37 6.00
CA MET A 65 21.10 -7.82 6.82
C MET A 65 19.98 -8.83 7.10
N ARG A 66 19.67 -9.73 6.15
CA ARG A 66 18.67 -10.79 6.35
C ARG A 66 19.16 -11.86 7.32
N ILE A 67 20.44 -12.21 7.27
CA ILE A 67 21.07 -13.14 8.22
C ILE A 67 21.07 -12.57 9.63
N GLU A 68 21.39 -11.28 9.78
CA GLU A 68 21.39 -10.56 11.05
C GLU A 68 19.99 -10.27 11.60
N GLY A 69 18.92 -10.59 10.86
CA GLY A 69 17.54 -10.30 11.26
C GLY A 69 17.15 -8.81 11.23
N LYS A 70 18.01 -7.93 10.72
CA LYS A 70 17.76 -6.48 10.63
C LYS A 70 16.79 -6.09 9.50
N SER A 71 16.40 -7.04 8.64
CA SER A 71 15.49 -6.81 7.53
C SER A 71 14.52 -7.97 7.33
N GLU A 72 13.23 -7.66 7.15
CA GLU A 72 12.15 -8.62 6.91
C GLU A 72 12.35 -9.40 5.60
N THR A 73 12.06 -10.71 5.57
CA THR A 73 12.06 -11.54 4.35
C THR A 73 11.01 -11.04 3.33
N ASN A 74 11.16 -11.34 2.04
CA ASN A 74 10.15 -10.97 1.04
C ASN A 74 8.80 -11.65 1.32
N THR A 75 8.82 -12.84 1.91
CA THR A 75 7.63 -13.54 2.39
C THR A 75 6.97 -12.80 3.56
N GLU A 76 7.75 -12.37 4.55
CA GLU A 76 7.25 -11.55 5.67
C GLU A 76 6.64 -10.23 5.16
N LYS A 77 7.34 -9.53 4.25
CA LYS A 77 6.85 -8.30 3.63
C LYS A 77 5.53 -8.51 2.89
N ARG A 78 5.41 -9.59 2.10
CA ARG A 78 4.16 -9.91 1.40
C ARG A 78 3.04 -10.26 2.35
N ALA A 79 3.32 -11.02 3.42
CA ALA A 79 2.34 -11.35 4.44
C ALA A 79 1.83 -10.09 5.13
N LYS A 80 2.72 -9.19 5.54
CA LYS A 80 2.38 -7.90 6.16
C LYS A 80 1.52 -7.02 5.26
N GLN A 81 1.89 -6.89 3.98
CA GLN A 81 1.07 -6.17 3.00
C GLN A 81 -0.30 -6.82 2.79
N LYS A 82 -0.37 -8.16 2.83
CA LYS A 82 -1.65 -8.88 2.73
C LYS A 82 -2.52 -8.63 3.96
N THR A 83 -1.96 -8.72 5.16
CA THR A 83 -2.69 -8.45 6.40
C THR A 83 -3.13 -6.98 6.49
N GLU A 84 -2.32 -6.03 6.04
CA GLU A 84 -2.70 -4.62 5.97
C GLU A 84 -3.85 -4.41 4.97
N LYS A 85 -3.79 -5.06 3.81
CA LYS A 85 -4.89 -5.03 2.83
C LYS A 85 -6.15 -5.69 3.38
N GLU A 86 -6.06 -6.86 3.98
CA GLU A 86 -7.18 -7.56 4.59
C GLU A 86 -7.79 -6.76 5.74
N ALA A 87 -6.98 -6.16 6.61
CA ALA A 87 -7.46 -5.27 7.67
C ALA A 87 -8.19 -4.05 7.08
N SER A 88 -7.70 -3.49 5.98
CA SER A 88 -8.37 -2.38 5.29
C SER A 88 -9.69 -2.80 4.62
N ILE A 89 -9.79 -4.04 4.13
CA ILE A 89 -11.00 -4.62 3.54
C ILE A 89 -12.03 -4.95 4.64
N ASN A 90 -11.59 -5.54 5.74
CA ASN A 90 -12.45 -6.00 6.84
C ASN A 90 -12.89 -4.84 7.75
N ARG A 91 -12.16 -3.72 7.75
CA ARG A 91 -12.53 -2.51 8.48
C ARG A 91 -12.48 -1.29 7.55
N PRO A 92 -13.47 -1.13 6.65
CA PRO A 92 -13.51 -0.01 5.73
C PRO A 92 -13.95 1.26 6.46
N ILE A 93 -13.03 1.90 7.17
CA ILE A 93 -13.29 3.19 7.82
C ILE A 93 -13.65 4.25 6.77
N LEU A 94 -14.43 5.25 7.17
CA LEU A 94 -14.97 6.26 6.28
C LEU A 94 -13.87 7.00 5.47
N ASN A 95 -12.69 7.24 6.06
CA ASN A 95 -11.52 7.79 5.36
C ASN A 95 -11.04 6.92 4.19
N LEU A 96 -11.05 5.60 4.35
CA LEU A 96 -10.66 4.67 3.29
C LEU A 96 -11.73 4.65 2.19
N LEU A 97 -13.01 4.60 2.58
CA LEU A 97 -14.14 4.62 1.66
C LEU A 97 -14.15 5.90 0.82
N PHE A 98 -13.89 7.06 1.44
CA PHE A 98 -13.82 8.32 0.72
C PHE A 98 -12.66 8.36 -0.27
N LYS A 99 -11.48 7.84 0.09
CA LYS A 99 -10.37 7.71 -0.88
C LYS A 99 -10.76 6.82 -2.07
N LYS A 100 -11.43 5.70 -1.82
CA LYS A 100 -11.94 4.81 -2.87
C LYS A 100 -13.01 5.46 -3.74
N TYR A 101 -13.90 6.24 -3.14
CA TYR A 101 -14.89 7.06 -3.85
C TYR A 101 -14.20 8.04 -4.81
N LEU A 102 -13.15 8.74 -4.36
CA LEU A 102 -12.38 9.65 -5.21
C LEU A 102 -11.65 8.93 -6.34
N GLU A 103 -11.02 7.78 -6.06
CA GLU A 103 -10.35 6.95 -7.08
C GLU A 103 -11.34 6.49 -8.16
N TYR A 104 -12.54 6.06 -7.75
CA TYR A 104 -13.57 5.57 -8.66
C TYR A 104 -14.17 6.69 -9.52
N LYS A 105 -14.45 7.86 -8.93
CA LYS A 105 -15.02 9.00 -9.66
C LYS A 105 -14.00 9.64 -10.61
N GLY A 106 -12.72 9.60 -10.30
CA GLY A 106 -11.66 10.23 -11.10
C GLY A 106 -11.90 11.72 -11.33
N ASP A 107 -11.35 12.28 -12.41
CA ASP A 107 -11.51 13.70 -12.77
C ASP A 107 -12.86 14.01 -13.46
N SER A 108 -13.72 13.00 -13.62
CA SER A 108 -14.97 13.11 -14.40
C SER A 108 -16.08 13.89 -13.69
N LEU A 109 -16.02 14.04 -12.37
CA LEU A 109 -17.09 14.66 -11.58
C LEU A 109 -16.87 16.16 -11.37
N LYS A 110 -17.73 16.98 -11.99
CA LYS A 110 -17.85 18.42 -11.69
C LYS A 110 -18.40 18.60 -10.26
N GLY A 111 -17.50 18.64 -9.28
CA GLY A 111 -17.85 18.72 -7.85
C GLY A 111 -16.85 18.05 -6.91
N ILE A 112 -15.90 17.27 -7.43
CA ILE A 112 -14.95 16.51 -6.60
C ILE A 112 -14.09 17.39 -5.68
N ARG A 113 -13.77 18.63 -6.11
CA ARG A 113 -13.07 19.61 -5.26
C ARG A 113 -13.91 20.01 -4.05
N THR A 114 -15.22 20.18 -4.25
CA THR A 114 -16.15 20.54 -3.19
C THR A 114 -16.37 19.38 -2.23
N ASP A 115 -16.48 18.14 -2.74
CA ASP A 115 -16.60 16.94 -1.90
C ASP A 115 -15.35 16.73 -1.04
N LYS A 116 -14.14 16.91 -1.61
CA LYS A 116 -12.88 16.90 -0.85
C LYS A 116 -12.90 17.91 0.29
N SER A 117 -13.32 19.14 0.01
CA SER A 117 -13.42 20.20 1.03
C SER A 117 -14.41 19.85 2.14
N ARG A 118 -15.63 19.40 1.77
CA ARG A 118 -16.66 18.99 2.75
C ARG A 118 -16.20 17.85 3.63
N PHE A 119 -15.55 16.85 3.02
CA PHE A 119 -15.05 15.70 3.76
C PHE A 119 -13.98 16.11 4.76
N ALA A 120 -12.94 16.84 4.32
CA ALA A 120 -11.84 17.27 5.18
C ALA A 120 -12.32 18.15 6.35
N ASN A 121 -13.24 19.07 6.09
CA ASN A 121 -13.69 20.04 7.09
C ASN A 121 -14.69 19.46 8.10
N HIS A 122 -15.51 18.49 7.71
CA HIS A 122 -16.66 18.07 8.52
C HIS A 122 -16.69 16.58 8.87
N LEU A 123 -16.22 15.70 7.99
CA LEU A 123 -16.35 14.25 8.15
C LEU A 123 -15.05 13.60 8.65
N GLU A 124 -13.88 14.05 8.19
CA GLU A 124 -12.60 13.40 8.46
C GLU A 124 -12.26 13.36 9.96
N GLY A 125 -12.43 14.50 10.65
CA GLY A 125 -12.14 14.61 12.08
C GLY A 125 -13.18 13.96 13.00
N THR A 126 -14.41 13.79 12.54
CA THR A 126 -15.55 13.32 13.36
C THR A 126 -15.84 11.84 13.13
N LEU A 127 -16.14 11.47 11.88
CA LEU A 127 -16.56 10.12 11.48
C LEU A 127 -15.48 9.39 10.67
N GLY A 128 -14.40 10.06 10.26
CA GLY A 128 -13.39 9.53 9.34
C GLY A 128 -12.73 8.23 9.78
N LYS A 129 -12.61 8.00 11.10
CA LYS A 129 -12.02 6.79 11.69
C LYS A 129 -13.05 5.68 11.98
N LEU A 130 -14.33 5.95 11.81
CA LEU A 130 -15.41 5.00 12.06
C LEU A 130 -15.71 4.19 10.81
N THR A 131 -16.16 2.95 10.99
CA THR A 131 -16.78 2.17 9.91
C THR A 131 -18.24 2.59 9.72
N PRO A 132 -18.86 2.33 8.56
CA PRO A 132 -20.29 2.58 8.35
C PRO A 132 -21.20 1.97 9.42
N GLN A 133 -20.81 0.82 9.97
CA GLN A 133 -21.54 0.12 11.04
C GLN A 133 -21.37 0.78 12.41
N GLU A 134 -20.25 1.47 12.64
CA GLU A 134 -19.99 2.24 13.87
C GLU A 134 -20.68 3.63 13.85
N ILE A 135 -21.16 4.08 12.69
CA ILE A 135 -21.88 5.36 12.56
C ILE A 135 -23.34 5.17 12.99
N ASP A 136 -23.67 5.67 14.17
CA ASP A 136 -25.02 5.64 14.73
C ASP A 136 -25.80 6.95 14.45
N SER A 137 -27.11 6.91 14.70
CA SER A 137 -27.98 8.07 14.50
C SER A 137 -27.59 9.27 15.38
N PHE A 138 -27.04 9.03 16.57
CA PHE A 138 -26.59 10.10 17.47
C PHE A 138 -25.34 10.81 16.93
N SER A 139 -24.38 10.07 16.37
CA SER A 139 -23.20 10.66 15.73
C SER A 139 -23.57 11.52 14.54
N VAL A 140 -24.51 11.07 13.70
CA VAL A 140 -25.04 11.85 12.58
C VAL A 140 -25.79 13.10 13.06
N MET A 141 -26.60 12.98 14.10
CA MET A 141 -27.31 14.13 14.69
C MET A 141 -26.34 15.17 15.27
N ARG A 142 -25.28 14.71 15.96
CA ARG A 142 -24.24 15.58 16.51
C ARG A 142 -23.48 16.30 15.39
N LEU A 143 -23.11 15.58 14.33
CA LEU A 143 -22.49 16.15 13.14
C LEU A 143 -23.38 17.25 12.54
N LYS A 144 -24.65 16.94 12.30
CA LYS A 144 -25.63 17.91 11.77
C LYS A 144 -25.68 19.18 12.61
N LYS A 145 -25.85 19.05 13.93
CA LYS A 145 -25.89 20.19 14.86
C LYS A 145 -24.60 21.02 14.82
N SER A 146 -23.43 20.38 14.72
CA SER A 146 -22.14 21.06 14.64
C SER A 146 -21.98 21.88 13.35
N ILE A 147 -22.54 21.41 12.23
CA ILE A 147 -22.47 22.12 10.96
C ILE A 147 -23.48 23.27 10.93
N ASP A 148 -24.71 23.02 11.40
CA ASP A 148 -25.79 24.01 11.46
C ASP A 148 -25.44 25.24 12.32
N GLN A 149 -24.53 25.11 13.29
CA GLN A 149 -24.06 26.23 14.11
C GLN A 149 -23.24 27.26 13.33
N ASN A 150 -22.48 26.82 12.31
CA ASN A 150 -21.49 27.65 11.63
C ASN A 150 -21.75 27.81 10.13
N HIS A 151 -22.72 27.07 9.58
CA HIS A 151 -22.96 27.00 8.14
C HIS A 151 -24.44 27.02 7.77
N THR A 152 -24.71 27.32 6.50
CA THR A 152 -26.07 27.36 5.98
C THR A 152 -26.71 25.96 5.95
N PRO A 153 -28.05 25.87 6.00
CA PRO A 153 -28.77 24.59 5.83
C PRO A 153 -28.40 23.86 4.54
N GLY A 154 -28.07 24.59 3.48
CA GLY A 154 -27.59 24.01 2.21
C GLY A 154 -26.24 23.33 2.34
N SER A 155 -25.31 23.91 3.12
CA SER A 155 -24.03 23.28 3.42
C SER A 155 -24.21 21.99 4.22
N THR A 156 -25.05 22.02 5.27
CA THR A 156 -25.37 20.85 6.08
C THR A 156 -25.97 19.74 5.22
N ARG A 157 -26.96 20.07 4.39
CA ARG A 157 -27.55 19.11 3.44
C ARG A 157 -26.49 18.47 2.57
N ASN A 158 -25.63 19.25 1.94
CA ASN A 158 -24.60 18.72 1.04
C ASN A 158 -23.57 17.82 1.73
N VAL A 159 -23.24 18.08 3.00
CA VAL A 159 -22.35 17.18 3.78
C VAL A 159 -23.05 15.86 4.10
N LEU A 160 -24.33 15.91 4.46
CA LEU A 160 -25.11 14.70 4.74
C LEU A 160 -25.38 13.88 3.46
N GLU A 161 -25.58 14.53 2.31
CA GLU A 161 -25.69 13.85 1.01
C GLU A 161 -24.36 13.18 0.61
N LEU A 162 -23.20 13.75 0.98
CA LEU A 162 -21.91 13.11 0.76
C LEU A 162 -21.70 11.86 1.64
N LEU A 163 -22.32 11.84 2.83
CA LEU A 163 -22.24 10.71 3.76
C LEU A 163 -23.17 9.55 3.37
N ARG A 164 -24.24 9.82 2.61
CA ARG A 164 -25.26 8.86 2.19
C ARG A 164 -24.79 7.94 1.06
#